data_AF-A0A0R0LQR6-F1
#
_entry.id   AF-A0A0R0LQR6-F1
#
_cell.length_a   1.000
_cell.length_b   1.000
_cell.length_c   1.000
_cell.angle_alpha   90.00
_cell.angle_beta   90.00
_cell.angle_gamma   90.00
#
_symmetry.space_group_name_H-M   'P 1'
#
loop_
_entity.id
_entity.type
_entity.pdbx_description
1 polymer ?
#
loop_
_entity_poly.entity_id
_entity_poly.type
_entity_poly.pdbx_seq_one_letter_code
_entity_poly.pdbx_strand_id
1 'polypeptide(L)' 'KRSINKYGRLIGNISHYRPWNVVAIDIIGPLSNEGEKAVYILHMMDMASKFSITMENEETNRERGLYDP' A
#
# COMPACT_ATOMS: atom_id res chain seq x y z
N LYS A 1 -25.40 20.42 12.17
CA LYS A 1 -25.68 19.79 13.50
C LYS A 1 -24.44 19.04 13.94
N ARG A 2 -23.81 19.41 15.07
CA ARG A 2 -22.62 18.72 15.61
C ARG A 2 -23.09 17.50 16.41
N SER A 3 -22.69 16.31 15.98
CA SER A 3 -22.99 15.04 16.66
C SER A 3 -21.84 14.72 17.62
N ILE A 4 -22.07 14.89 18.92
CA ILE A 4 -21.20 14.37 19.97
C ILE A 4 -21.90 13.12 20.49
N ASN A 5 -21.25 11.96 20.40
CA ASN A 5 -21.79 10.71 20.94
C ASN A 5 -21.13 10.40 22.29
N LYS A 6 -21.60 9.34 22.97
CA LYS A 6 -21.08 8.92 24.30
C LYS A 6 -19.59 8.54 24.32
N TYR A 7 -18.96 8.40 23.14
CA TYR A 7 -17.54 8.09 22.96
C TYR A 7 -16.71 9.32 22.60
N GLY A 8 -17.30 10.52 22.67
CA GLY A 8 -16.64 11.78 22.36
C GLY A 8 -16.96 12.31 20.97
N ARG A 9 -16.13 13.26 20.53
CA ARG A 9 -16.23 13.86 19.20
C ARG A 9 -15.57 12.91 18.22
N LEU A 10 -16.33 12.42 17.24
CA LEU A 10 -15.74 11.84 16.03
C LEU A 10 -14.99 12.97 15.30
N ILE A 11 -13.66 12.95 15.39
CA ILE A 11 -12.77 13.87 14.68
C ILE A 11 -12.16 13.08 13.54
N GLY A 12 -12.42 13.51 12.32
CA GLY A 12 -11.91 12.86 11.10
C GLY A 12 -12.74 13.27 9.90
N ASN A 13 -12.11 13.30 8.73
CA ASN A 13 -12.84 13.46 7.47
C ASN A 13 -13.47 12.11 7.11
N ILE A 14 -14.78 12.10 6.89
CA ILE A 14 -15.43 10.95 6.27
C ILE A 14 -14.96 10.95 4.81
N SER A 15 -14.14 9.97 4.46
CA SER A 15 -13.80 9.70 3.07
C SER A 15 -15.05 9.23 2.34
N HIS A 16 -15.39 9.87 1.21
CA HIS A 16 -16.50 9.48 0.35
C HIS A 16 -16.07 8.60 -0.83
N TYR A 17 -14.83 8.10 -0.82
CA TYR A 17 -14.36 7.19 -1.86
C TYR A 17 -15.15 5.88 -1.81
N ARG A 18 -15.56 5.36 -2.97
CA ARG A 18 -16.04 3.99 -3.10
C ARG A 18 -14.83 3.03 -3.06
N PRO A 19 -15.01 1.78 -2.62
CA PRO A 19 -13.94 0.79 -2.67
C PRO A 19 -13.30 0.75 -4.06
N TRP A 20 -11.97 0.71 -4.09
CA TRP A 20 -11.13 0.62 -5.29
C TRP A 20 -11.05 1.89 -6.16
N ASN A 21 -11.69 3.00 -5.77
CA ASN A 21 -11.54 4.27 -6.49
C ASN A 21 -10.18 4.94 -6.27
N VAL A 22 -9.58 4.74 -5.09
CA VAL A 22 -8.29 5.33 -4.71
C VAL A 22 -7.47 4.26 -4.02
N VAL A 23 -6.37 3.87 -4.65
CA VAL A 23 -5.44 2.88 -4.12
C VAL A 23 -4.11 3.57 -3.84
N ALA A 24 -3.62 3.45 -2.61
CA ALA A 24 -2.25 3.80 -2.27
C ALA A 24 -1.35 2.60 -2.58
N ILE A 25 -0.23 2.84 -3.27
CA ILE A 25 0.74 1.81 -3.64
C ILE A 25 2.09 2.24 -3.09
N ASP A 26 2.79 1.32 -2.44
CA ASP A 26 4.10 1.55 -1.85
C ASP A 26 4.99 0.30 -2.00
N ILE A 27 6.31 0.49 -1.94
CA ILE A 27 7.29 -0.59 -1.96
C ILE A 27 8.04 -0.56 -0.63
N ILE A 28 8.00 -1.68 0.09
CA ILE A 28 8.70 -1.84 1.37
C ILE A 28 9.95 -2.67 1.11
N GLY A 29 11.13 -2.11 1.38
CA GLY A 29 12.41 -2.82 1.27
C GLY A 29 13.60 -1.91 0.93
N PRO A 30 14.78 -2.49 0.65
CA PRO A 30 15.04 -3.93 0.61
C PRO A 30 14.97 -4.58 1.99
N LEU A 31 14.29 -5.73 2.07
CA LEU A 31 14.30 -6.63 3.21
C LEU A 31 15.32 -7.73 2.89
N SER A 32 16.57 -7.55 3.32
CA SER A 32 17.54 -8.64 3.35
C SER A 32 18.46 -8.50 4.56
N ASN A 33 18.94 -9.64 5.03
CA ASN A 33 20.09 -9.71 5.93
C ASN A 33 21.36 -9.83 5.09
N GLU A 34 22.51 -9.39 5.65
CA GLU A 34 23.80 -9.44 4.96
C GLU A 34 24.08 -10.83 4.39
N GLY A 35 24.21 -10.92 3.06
CA GLY A 35 24.50 -12.16 2.33
C GLY A 35 23.33 -12.80 1.56
N GLU A 36 22.09 -12.32 1.74
CA GLU A 36 20.90 -12.84 1.04
C GLU A 36 20.39 -11.92 -0.09
N LYS A 37 19.60 -12.49 -1.00
CA LYS A 37 18.93 -11.78 -2.10
C LYS A 37 17.98 -10.73 -1.54
N ALA A 38 18.03 -9.51 -2.07
CA ALA A 38 17.11 -8.44 -1.68
C ALA A 38 15.65 -8.83 -1.99
N VAL A 39 14.80 -8.79 -0.97
CA VAL A 39 13.35 -8.98 -1.11
C VAL A 39 12.66 -7.63 -0.98
N TYR A 40 11.71 -7.35 -1.85
CA TYR A 40 10.84 -6.19 -1.75
C TYR A 40 9.40 -6.65 -1.56
N ILE A 41 8.59 -5.84 -0.87
CA ILE A 41 7.15 -6.10 -0.75
C ILE A 41 6.42 -4.97 -1.47
N LEU A 42 5.64 -5.33 -2.48
CA LEU A 42 4.65 -4.43 -3.06
C LEU A 42 3.44 -4.40 -2.14
N HIS A 43 3.14 -3.23 -1.59
CA HIS A 43 2.01 -2.99 -0.73
C HIS A 43 0.97 -2.13 -1.45
N MET A 44 -0.28 -2.60 -1.46
CA MET A 44 -1.41 -1.89 -2.07
C MET A 44 -2.53 -1.78 -1.06
N MET A 45 -3.11 -0.59 -0.91
CA MET A 45 -4.18 -0.33 0.06
C MET A 45 -5.32 0.46 -0.60
N ASP A 46 -6.54 -0.07 -0.51
CA ASP A 46 -7.75 0.68 -0.84
C ASP A 46 -8.01 1.74 0.24
N MET A 47 -7.98 3.01 -0.16
CA MET A 47 -8.09 4.13 0.78
C MET A 47 -9.50 4.31 1.34
N ALA A 48 -10.51 3.71 0.69
CA ALA A 48 -11.89 3.72 1.16
C ALA A 48 -12.12 2.71 2.29
N SER A 49 -11.83 1.43 2.05
CA SER A 49 -12.08 0.33 3.00
C SER A 49 -10.93 0.07 3.98
N LYS A 50 -9.73 0.59 3.69
CA LYS A 50 -8.47 0.24 4.37
C LYS A 50 -8.07 -1.23 4.21
N PHE A 51 -8.67 -1.94 3.26
CA PHE A 51 -8.22 -3.25 2.85
C PHE A 51 -6.86 -3.15 2.16
N SER A 52 -5.92 -4.03 2.51
CA SER A 52 -4.56 -4.04 1.97
C SER A 52 -4.15 -5.42 1.48
N ILE A 53 -3.41 -5.45 0.37
CA ILE A 53 -2.75 -6.65 -0.17
C ILE A 53 -1.24 -6.39 -0.18
N THR A 54 -0.48 -7.43 0.14
CA THR A 54 0.98 -7.44 -0.03
C THR A 54 1.37 -8.54 -1.01
N MET A 55 2.36 -8.27 -1.84
CA MET A 55 2.96 -9.23 -2.75
C MET A 55 4.47 -9.19 -2.59
N GLU A 56 5.08 -10.36 -2.41
CA GLU A 56 6.53 -10.49 -2.43
C GLU A 56 7.05 -10.29 -3.85
N ASN A 57 8.03 -9.40 -3.99
CA ASN A 57 8.74 -9.14 -5.21
C ASN A 57 10.20 -9.51 -5.00
N GLU A 58 10.55 -10.73 -5.38
CA GLU A 58 11.95 -11.10 -5.49
C GLU A 58 12.58 -10.37 -6.67
N GLU A 59 13.71 -9.70 -6.46
CA GLU A 59 14.49 -9.10 -7.54
C GLU A 59 15.05 -10.21 -8.43
N THR A 60 14.24 -10.63 -9.40
CA THR A 60 14.62 -11.63 -10.39
C THR A 60 15.38 -10.84 -11.45
N ASN A 61 16.68 -11.09 -11.61
CA ASN A 61 17.52 -10.56 -12.70
C ASN A 61 17.06 -11.05 -14.11
N ARG A 62 15.75 -11.11 -14.37
CA ARG A 62 15.19 -11.39 -15.68
C ARG A 62 14.80 -10.05 -16.32
N GLU A 63 15.68 -9.64 -17.23
CA GLU A 63 15.37 -8.79 -18.38
C GLU A 63 15.22 -7.28 -18.11
N ARG A 64 16.34 -6.63 -17.70
CA ARG A 64 16.63 -5.24 -18.13
C ARG A 64 17.14 -5.20 -19.57
N GLY A 65 16.46 -5.91 -20.45
CA GLY A 65 16.74 -5.95 -21.88
C GLY A 65 15.44 -6.00 -22.64
N LEU A 66 14.64 -4.94 -22.56
CA LEU A 66 13.65 -4.50 -23.55
C LEU A 66 12.78 -3.38 -22.96
N TYR A 67 13.30 -2.16 -22.99
CA TYR A 67 12.53 -0.96 -23.28
C TYR A 67 13.50 -0.01 -23.99
N ASP A 68 13.75 -0.29 -25.26
CA ASP A 68 14.15 0.77 -26.19
C ASP A 68 12.85 1.49 -26.62
N PRO A 69 12.85 2.85 -26.66
CA PRO A 69 11.67 3.67 -26.89
C PRO A 69 11.04 3.53 -28.28
#